data_AF-A0A285ULA4-F1
#
_entry.id   AF-A0A285ULA4-F1
#
_cell.length_a   1.000
_cell.length_b   1.000
_cell.length_c   1.000
_cell.angle_alpha   90.00
_cell.angle_beta   90.00
_cell.angle_gamma   90.00
#
_symmetry.space_group_name_H-M   'P 1'
#
loop_
_entity.id
_entity.type
_entity.pdbx_description
1 polymer ?
#
loop_
_entity_poly.entity_id
_entity_poly.type
_entity_poly.pdbx_seq_one_letter_code
_entity_poly.pdbx_strand_id
1 'polypeptide(L)' 'MTHITSRLDAATEARLRQAAEELDRRVEDLAELAIAEAAAAFFAKRADDPAIGMGVLHPVLFPAELHA' A
#
# COMPACT_ATOMS: atom_id res chain seq x y z
N MET A 1 -8.69 15.13 -6.15
CA MET A 1 -7.55 14.22 -5.97
C MET A 1 -6.59 14.92 -5.03
N THR A 2 -6.36 14.37 -3.83
CA THR A 2 -5.47 14.94 -2.82
C THR A 2 -4.05 14.45 -3.08
N HIS A 3 -3.06 15.35 -3.01
CA HIS A 3 -1.65 15.03 -3.22
C HIS A 3 -0.87 15.17 -1.91
N ILE A 4 0.04 14.24 -1.66
CA ILE A 4 1.02 14.31 -0.58
C ILE A 4 2.40 14.50 -1.22
N THR A 5 3.15 15.48 -0.75
CA THR A 5 4.54 15.67 -1.16
C THR A 5 5.48 15.17 -0.07
N SER A 6 6.26 14.14 -0.39
CA SER A 6 7.26 13.56 0.51
C SER A 6 8.65 13.94 0.06
N ARG A 7 9.51 14.36 0.99
CA ARG A 7 10.92 14.64 0.72
C ARG A 7 11.73 13.39 1.06
N LEU A 8 12.44 12.87 0.06
CA LEU A 8 13.35 11.73 0.21
C LEU A 8 14.79 12.22 0.20
N ASP A 9 15.69 11.45 0.82
CA ASP A 9 17.11 11.62 0.58
C ASP A 9 17.47 11.18 -0.86
N ALA A 10 18.57 11.70 -1.38
CA ALA A 10 18.98 11.46 -2.76
C ALA A 10 19.24 9.98 -3.08
N ALA A 11 19.73 9.19 -2.12
CA ALA A 11 20.01 7.78 -2.34
C ALA A 11 18.73 6.95 -2.40
N THR A 12 17.74 7.27 -1.57
CA THR A 12 16.42 6.63 -1.60
C THR A 12 15.65 7.02 -2.86
N GLU A 13 15.70 8.29 -3.26
CA GLU A 13 15.09 8.75 -4.51
C GLU A 13 15.68 8.05 -5.74
N ALA A 14 17.00 7.89 -5.80
CA ALA A 14 17.67 7.19 -6.90
C ALA A 14 17.24 5.72 -7.00
N ARG A 15 17.18 5.00 -5.87
CA ARG A 15 16.70 3.60 -5.84
C ARG A 15 15.24 3.48 -6.28
N LEU A 16 14.39 4.42 -5.86
CA LEU A 16 12.98 4.41 -6.23
C LEU A 16 12.80 4.67 -7.74
N ARG A 17 13.57 5.60 -8.32
CA ARG A 17 13.59 5.84 -9.77
C ARG A 17 14.07 4.62 -10.55
N GLN A 18 15.14 3.98 -10.11
CA GLN A 18 15.64 2.76 -10.74
C GLN A 18 14.55 1.67 -10.76
N ALA A 19 13.89 1.43 -9.63
CA ALA A 19 12.79 0.46 -9.56
C ALA A 19 11.61 0.84 -10.47
N ALA A 20 11.31 2.14 -10.61
CA ALA A 20 10.27 2.63 -11.52
C ALA A 20 10.58 2.31 -12.97
N GLU A 21 11.83 2.50 -13.39
CA GLU A 21 12.32 2.16 -14.73
C GLU A 21 12.29 0.65 -14.98
N GLU A 22 12.79 -0.16 -14.03
CA GLU A 22 12.82 -1.63 -14.15
C GLU A 22 11.41 -2.25 -14.29
N LEU A 23 10.42 -1.64 -13.65
CA LEU A 23 9.03 -2.13 -13.64
C LEU A 23 8.14 -1.49 -14.71
N ASP A 24 8.66 -0.55 -15.51
CA ASP A 24 7.89 0.29 -16.44
C ASP A 24 6.67 0.95 -15.75
N ARG A 25 6.93 1.58 -14.60
CA ARG A 25 5.90 2.25 -13.78
C ARG A 25 6.30 3.69 -13.46
N ARG A 26 5.32 4.51 -13.09
CA ARG A 26 5.59 5.86 -12.60
C ARG A 26 6.20 5.80 -11.20
N VAL A 27 7.16 6.68 -10.94
CA VAL A 27 7.82 6.76 -9.63
C VAL A 27 6.85 7.13 -8.52
N GLU A 28 5.81 7.93 -8.83
CA GLU A 28 4.75 8.30 -7.89
C GLU A 28 3.93 7.09 -7.44
N ASP A 29 3.64 6.15 -8.34
CA ASP A 29 2.86 4.95 -8.02
C ASP A 29 3.66 4.01 -7.10
N LEU A 30 4.98 3.94 -7.28
CA LEU A 30 5.87 3.20 -6.38
C LEU A 30 6.02 3.90 -5.02
N ALA A 31 6.11 5.24 -5.01
CA ALA A 31 6.16 6.00 -3.77
C ALA A 31 4.88 5.83 -2.95
N GLU A 32 3.72 5.88 -3.61
CA GLU A 32 2.41 5.64 -3.00
C GLU A 32 2.33 4.25 -2.38
N LEU A 33 2.73 3.22 -3.14
CA LEU A 33 2.73 1.84 -2.65
C LEU A 33 3.67 1.67 -1.45
N ALA A 34 4.88 2.21 -1.53
CA ALA A 34 5.85 2.11 -0.43
C ALA A 34 5.34 2.77 0.86
N ILE A 35 4.67 3.93 0.75
CA ILE A 35 4.05 4.60 1.90
C ILE A 35 2.89 3.76 2.45
N ALA A 36 2.02 3.23 1.58
CA ALA A 36 0.90 2.40 1.98
C ALA A 36 1.36 1.12 2.70
N GLU A 37 2.37 0.43 2.17
CA GLU A 37 2.95 -0.77 2.77
C GLU A 37 3.62 -0.48 4.12
N ALA A 38 4.38 0.61 4.21
CA ALA A 38 5.01 1.01 5.46
C ALA A 38 3.97 1.36 6.54
N ALA A 39 2.90 2.07 6.16
CA ALA A 39 1.79 2.38 7.06
C ALA A 39 1.09 1.09 7.52
N ALA A 40 0.73 0.20 6.60
CA ALA A 40 0.10 -1.07 6.93
C ALA A 40 0.97 -1.91 7.88
N ALA A 41 2.27 -2.04 7.60
CA ALA A 41 3.21 -2.77 8.46
C ALA A 41 3.34 -2.15 9.86
N PHE A 42 3.32 -0.81 9.96
CA PHE A 42 3.39 -0.11 11.24
C PHE A 42 2.12 -0.31 12.07
N PHE A 43 0.95 -0.27 11.44
CA PHE A 43 -0.33 -0.39 12.13
C PHE A 43 -0.79 -1.83 12.37
N ALA A 44 -0.33 -2.82 11.61
CA ALA A 44 -0.83 -4.21 11.63
C ALA A 44 -0.94 -4.91 13.01
N LYS A 45 -0.23 -4.45 14.04
CA LYS A 45 -0.28 -5.03 15.40
C LYS A 45 -0.92 -4.11 16.43
N ARG A 46 -1.46 -2.97 16.01
CA ARG A 46 -2.07 -1.96 16.86
C ARG A 46 -3.59 -2.15 16.92
N ALA A 47 -4.16 -1.92 18.08
CA ALA A 47 -5.61 -1.99 18.28
C ALA A 47 -6.37 -0.85 17.57
N ASP A 48 -5.66 0.24 17.22
CA ASP A 48 -6.19 1.42 16.52
C ASP A 48 -5.77 1.47 15.04
N ASP A 49 -5.47 0.31 14.44
CA ASP A 49 -5.11 0.24 13.03
C ASP A 49 -6.25 0.78 12.15
N PRO A 50 -6.01 1.85 11.36
CA PRO A 50 -7.03 2.45 10.51
C PRO A 50 -7.53 1.51 9.40
N ALA A 51 -6.77 0.47 9.08
CA ALA A 51 -7.16 -0.56 8.13
C ALA A 51 -7.99 -1.70 8.75
N ILE A 52 -8.25 -1.68 10.07
CA ILE A 52 -9.13 -2.67 10.71
C ILE A 52 -10.50 -2.66 10.01
N GLY A 53 -10.85 -3.79 9.40
CA GLY A 53 -12.10 -3.96 8.66
C GLY A 53 -12.05 -3.57 7.18
N MET A 54 -10.99 -2.94 6.67
CA MET A 54 -10.88 -2.54 5.26
C MET A 54 -10.54 -3.70 4.30
N GLY A 55 -10.11 -4.87 4.81
CA GLY A 55 -9.81 -6.07 4.03
C GLY A 55 -10.84 -7.19 4.13
N VAL A 56 -12.01 -6.93 4.72
CA VAL A 56 -13.05 -7.96 4.86
C VAL A 56 -13.75 -8.12 3.51
N LEU A 57 -13.57 -9.28 2.88
CA LEU A 57 -14.36 -9.67 1.71
C LEU A 57 -15.84 -9.54 2.06
N HIS A 58 -16.58 -8.78 1.25
CA HIS A 58 -18.01 -8.58 1.50
C HIS A 58 -18.71 -9.95 1.54
N PRO A 59 -19.50 -10.30 2.58
CA PRO A 59 -20.05 -11.64 2.75
C PRO A 59 -20.88 -12.14 1.56
N VAL A 60 -21.47 -11.22 0.79
CA VAL A 60 -22.23 -11.52 -0.43
C VAL A 60 -21.34 -12.09 -1.56
N LEU A 61 -20.05 -11.78 -1.58
CA LEU A 61 -19.12 -12.28 -2.60
C LEU A 61 -18.66 -13.72 -2.33
N PHE A 62 -18.82 -14.22 -1.10
CA PHE A 62 -18.48 -15.59 -0.71
C PHE A 62 -19.55 -16.16 0.26
N PRO A 63 -20.69 -16.64 -0.27
CA PRO A 63 -21.67 -17.35 0.52
C PRO A 63 -21.03 -18.55 1.23
N ALA A 64 -21.33 -18.74 2.52
CA ALA A 64 -20.82 -19.83 3.34
C ALA A 64 -21.14 -21.24 2.79
N GLU A 65 -22.05 -21.32 1.81
CA GLU A 65 -22.51 -22.56 1.17
C GLU A 65 -21.51 -23.14 0.15
N LEU A 66 -20.43 -22.43 -0.20
CA LEU A 66 -19.41 -22.91 -1.16
C LEU A 66 -18.32 -23.81 -0.53
N HIS A 67 -18.39 -24.09 0.77
CA HIS A 67 -17.48 -25.00 1.48
C HIS A 67 -18.20 -26.28 1.95
N ALA A 68 -18.85 -26.99 1.02
CA ALA A 68 -19.36 -28.35 1.22
C ALA A 68 -18.54 -29.35 0.40
#